data_AF-A0A7C6NTL8-F1
#
_entry.id   AF-A0A7C6NTL8-F1
#
_cell.length_a   1.000
_cell.length_b   1.000
_cell.length_c   1.000
_cell.angle_alpha   90.00
_cell.angle_beta   90.00
_cell.angle_gamma   90.00
#
_symmetry.space_group_name_H-M   'P 1'
#
loop_
_entity.id
_entity.type
_entity.pdbx_description
1 polymer ?
#
loop_
_entity_poly.entity_id
_entity_poly.type
_entity_poly.pdbx_seq_one_letter_code
_entity_poly.pdbx_strand_id
1 'polypeptide(L)'
;MNTKTRKIIVAIIVVLVIAFLAFALPRLLDVVKTKAAVEPDILSGLGGKASYEIVNIYPHDSDCYTQGLVYENGLLYESCGLYGKSRLRVAKLEGGETLREIEIEDKYFAEGLTLLDNQLTMLTWQEGTAFIYQKDDFTQTSTFNYSTEGWGLTTDGNALILSDGSNTLYWMDPKSGLVVNEVHVTLEGNPISMLNELEFVNGEILANVYLTDTILRIDPGSGEVLTQIDLSGLMPDANKAKLGEVLNGIAWDKKTGRLFVTGKNWDVLYEIQLVPAIP
;
A
#
# COMPACT_ATOMS: atom_id res chain seq x y z
N MET A 1 -15.34 64.79 7.55
CA MET A 1 -13.91 64.46 7.36
C MET A 1 -13.52 64.76 5.92
N ASN A 2 -12.50 65.58 5.68
CA ASN A 2 -12.05 65.96 4.32
C ASN A 2 -11.58 64.71 3.54
N THR A 3 -11.83 64.66 2.23
CA THR A 3 -11.37 63.60 1.31
C THR A 3 -9.89 63.28 1.43
N LYS A 4 -9.04 64.28 1.70
CA LYS A 4 -7.61 64.12 1.98
C LYS A 4 -7.35 63.32 3.25
N THR A 5 -8.07 63.63 4.33
CA THR A 5 -8.00 62.90 5.61
C THR A 5 -8.46 61.45 5.47
N ARG A 6 -9.52 61.20 4.68
CA ARG A 6 -10.01 59.84 4.40
C ARG A 6 -8.99 59.00 3.62
N LYS A 7 -8.32 59.59 2.62
CA LYS A 7 -7.25 58.92 1.86
C LYS A 7 -6.05 58.57 2.74
N ILE A 8 -5.66 59.46 3.66
CA ILE A 8 -4.56 59.21 4.60
C ILE A 8 -4.89 58.06 5.55
N ILE A 9 -6.11 58.03 6.11
CA ILE A 9 -6.53 56.96 7.02
C ILE A 9 -6.57 55.60 6.31
N VAL A 10 -7.09 55.55 5.07
CA VAL A 10 -7.10 54.31 4.27
C VAL A 10 -5.67 53.85 3.98
N ALA A 11 -4.76 54.76 3.61
CA ALA A 11 -3.36 54.41 3.38
C ALA A 11 -2.68 53.84 4.64
N ILE A 12 -2.95 54.42 5.80
CA ILE A 12 -2.41 53.92 7.08
C ILE A 12 -2.96 52.52 7.39
N ILE A 13 -4.26 52.28 7.20
CA ILE A 13 -4.87 50.96 7.43
C ILE A 13 -4.26 49.92 6.50
N VAL A 14 -4.07 50.24 5.22
CA VAL A 14 -3.45 49.32 4.25
C VAL A 14 -2.02 48.98 4.65
N VAL A 15 -1.22 49.98 5.05
CA VAL A 15 0.15 49.74 5.53
C VAL A 15 0.17 48.88 6.79
N LEU A 16 -0.75 49.11 7.73
CA LEU A 16 -0.84 48.30 8.95
C LEU A 16 -1.29 46.87 8.68
N VAL A 17 -2.22 46.64 7.74
CA VAL A 17 -2.64 45.29 7.33
C VAL A 17 -1.51 44.56 6.62
N ILE A 18 -0.78 45.22 5.72
CA ILE A 18 0.39 44.64 5.05
C ILE A 18 1.48 44.31 6.07
N ALA A 19 1.77 45.22 7.01
CA ALA A 19 2.76 44.98 8.06
C ALA A 19 2.33 43.83 8.99
N PHE A 20 1.05 43.77 9.36
CA PHE A 20 0.50 42.68 10.16
C PHE A 20 0.59 41.34 9.42
N LEU A 21 0.19 41.28 8.15
CA LEU A 21 0.33 40.05 7.34
C LEU A 21 1.80 39.67 7.17
N ALA A 22 2.70 40.61 6.92
CA ALA A 22 4.13 40.34 6.76
C ALA A 22 4.79 39.82 8.05
N PHE A 23 4.28 40.18 9.23
CA PHE A 23 4.82 39.70 10.52
C PHE A 23 4.09 38.50 11.09
N ALA A 24 2.77 38.41 10.93
CA ALA A 24 1.94 37.36 11.48
C ALA A 24 1.95 36.11 10.60
N LEU A 25 1.95 36.26 9.27
CA LEU A 25 1.87 35.12 8.35
C LEU A 25 3.10 34.20 8.39
N PRO A 26 4.36 34.69 8.48
CA PRO A 26 5.53 33.82 8.65
C PRO A 26 5.51 33.06 9.97
N ARG A 27 5.07 33.71 11.07
CA ARG A 27 4.94 33.06 12.38
C ARG A 27 3.80 32.05 12.40
N LEU A 28 2.69 32.35 11.72
CA LEU A 28 1.59 31.40 11.54
C LEU A 28 2.06 30.19 10.71
N LEU A 29 2.85 30.42 9.66
CA LEU A 29 3.48 29.36 8.87
C LEU A 29 4.49 28.54 9.69
N ASP A 30 5.26 29.16 10.58
CA ASP A 30 6.18 28.42 11.46
C ASP A 30 5.47 27.66 12.58
N VAL A 31 4.29 28.12 13.02
CA VAL A 31 3.41 27.39 13.96
C VAL A 31 2.62 26.28 13.25
N VAL A 32 2.23 26.49 11.98
CA VAL A 32 1.56 25.49 11.11
C VAL A 32 2.56 24.52 10.49
N LYS A 33 3.86 24.83 10.47
CA LYS A 33 4.94 23.83 10.52
C LYS A 33 4.96 23.17 11.91
N THR A 34 3.79 22.76 12.39
CA THR A 34 3.65 21.66 13.32
C THR A 34 4.62 20.59 12.87
N LYS A 35 5.54 20.24 13.78
CA LYS A 35 6.39 19.06 13.75
C LYS A 35 5.59 17.98 13.02
N ALA A 36 5.88 17.74 11.74
CA ALA A 36 5.29 16.60 11.05
C ALA A 36 5.57 15.42 11.97
N ALA A 37 4.53 14.68 12.36
CA ALA A 37 4.74 13.49 13.17
C ALA A 37 5.78 12.66 12.42
N VAL A 38 6.89 12.35 13.09
CA VAL A 38 7.91 11.51 12.49
C VAL A 38 7.22 10.18 12.21
N GLU A 39 7.22 9.77 10.95
CA GLU A 39 6.66 8.49 10.54
C GLU A 39 7.31 7.38 11.38
N PRO A 40 6.52 6.46 11.97
CA PRO A 40 7.07 5.34 12.71
C PRO A 40 7.97 4.50 11.80
N ASP A 41 9.20 4.24 12.24
CA ASP A 41 10.15 3.37 11.55
C ASP A 41 10.04 1.96 12.14
N ILE A 42 9.35 1.07 11.42
CA ILE A 42 9.11 -0.32 11.86
C ILE A 42 10.14 -1.31 11.30
N LEU A 43 11.04 -0.86 10.42
CA LEU A 43 12.01 -1.70 9.74
C LEU A 43 13.40 -1.62 10.38
N SER A 44 13.66 -0.56 11.16
CA SER A 44 14.94 -0.39 11.87
C SER A 44 15.25 -1.56 12.82
N GLY A 45 16.51 -1.99 12.80
CA GLY A 45 17.04 -2.97 13.76
C GLY A 45 16.70 -4.45 13.52
N LEU A 46 15.93 -4.79 12.48
CA LEU A 46 15.53 -6.18 12.20
C LEU A 46 16.68 -7.12 11.81
N GLY A 47 17.79 -6.61 11.24
CA GLY A 47 18.89 -7.44 10.74
C GLY A 47 18.52 -8.26 9.50
N GLY A 48 19.30 -9.32 9.18
CA GLY A 48 19.05 -10.15 8.00
C GLY A 48 17.89 -11.14 8.13
N LYS A 49 17.43 -11.40 9.35
CA LYS A 49 16.30 -12.28 9.66
C LYS A 49 15.44 -11.67 10.76
N ALA A 50 14.13 -11.73 10.57
CA ALA A 50 13.13 -11.23 11.50
C ALA A 50 11.98 -12.22 11.67
N SER A 51 11.20 -11.99 12.70
CA SER A 51 9.92 -12.64 12.95
C SER A 51 8.89 -11.58 13.36
N TYR A 52 7.82 -11.99 14.02
CA TYR A 52 6.70 -11.12 14.35
C TYR A 52 6.16 -11.40 15.76
N GLU A 53 5.48 -10.40 16.31
CA GLU A 53 4.55 -10.53 17.42
C GLU A 53 3.16 -10.10 16.96
N ILE A 54 2.12 -10.86 17.33
CA ILE A 54 0.73 -10.48 17.03
C ILE A 54 0.32 -9.37 18.01
N VAL A 55 -0.05 -8.21 17.48
CA VAL A 55 -0.56 -7.08 18.24
C VAL A 55 -2.08 -7.17 18.37
N ASN A 56 -2.77 -7.49 17.27
CA ASN A 56 -4.22 -7.63 17.25
C ASN A 56 -4.69 -8.59 16.15
N ILE A 57 -5.92 -9.06 16.25
CA ILE A 57 -6.57 -9.95 15.28
C ILE A 57 -7.93 -9.34 14.92
N TYR A 58 -8.17 -9.18 13.63
CA TYR A 58 -9.41 -8.64 13.06
C TYR A 58 -10.10 -9.72 12.22
N PRO A 59 -11.45 -9.69 12.13
CA PRO A 59 -12.17 -10.56 11.22
C PRO A 59 -11.85 -10.19 9.77
N HIS A 60 -11.72 -11.21 8.92
CA HIS A 60 -11.47 -11.07 7.49
C HIS A 60 -12.50 -11.88 6.69
N ASP A 61 -12.74 -11.48 5.44
CA ASP A 61 -13.71 -12.15 4.58
C ASP A 61 -13.10 -13.45 4.02
N SER A 62 -13.55 -14.59 4.53
CA SER A 62 -13.07 -15.91 4.10
C SER A 62 -13.44 -16.26 2.65
N ASP A 63 -14.31 -15.49 1.99
CA ASP A 63 -14.62 -15.65 0.57
C ASP A 63 -13.71 -14.81 -0.33
N CYS A 64 -12.84 -13.96 0.23
CA CYS A 64 -11.86 -13.19 -0.53
C CYS A 64 -10.59 -14.00 -0.77
N TYR A 65 -10.29 -14.32 -2.04
CA TYR A 65 -8.98 -14.83 -2.45
C TYR A 65 -8.02 -13.63 -2.59
N THR A 66 -7.51 -13.11 -1.46
CA THR A 66 -6.75 -11.86 -1.39
C THR A 66 -5.55 -11.83 -2.34
N GLN A 67 -5.51 -10.83 -3.21
CA GLN A 67 -4.41 -10.57 -4.15
C GLN A 67 -3.80 -9.17 -4.04
N GLY A 68 -4.48 -8.23 -3.40
CA GLY A 68 -3.92 -6.93 -3.07
C GLY A 68 -4.66 -6.29 -1.91
N LEU A 69 -3.95 -5.68 -0.98
CA LEU A 69 -4.51 -5.13 0.24
C LEU A 69 -3.98 -3.72 0.48
N VAL A 70 -4.86 -2.77 0.80
CA VAL A 70 -4.48 -1.39 1.10
C VAL A 70 -5.22 -0.94 2.36
N TYR A 71 -4.48 -0.33 3.28
CA TYR A 71 -5.06 0.32 4.44
C TYR A 71 -5.16 1.84 4.23
N GLU A 72 -6.32 2.42 4.53
CA GLU A 72 -6.48 3.87 4.59
C GLU A 72 -7.52 4.28 5.64
N ASN A 73 -7.10 5.04 6.66
CA ASN A 73 -7.99 5.69 7.64
C ASN A 73 -9.03 4.75 8.30
N GLY A 74 -8.63 3.54 8.67
CA GLY A 74 -9.50 2.54 9.31
C GLY A 74 -10.29 1.68 8.34
N LEU A 75 -10.08 1.87 7.04
CA LEU A 75 -10.66 1.06 5.97
C LEU A 75 -9.59 0.18 5.34
N LEU A 76 -10.02 -1.00 4.89
CA LEU A 76 -9.25 -1.92 4.08
C LEU A 76 -9.88 -1.94 2.69
N TYR A 77 -9.12 -1.55 1.69
CA TYR A 77 -9.43 -1.76 0.29
C TYR A 77 -8.74 -3.02 -0.17
N GLU A 78 -9.46 -3.87 -0.89
CA GLU A 78 -8.95 -5.21 -1.16
C GLU A 78 -9.40 -5.71 -2.53
N SER A 79 -8.45 -6.30 -3.26
CA SER A 79 -8.67 -7.03 -4.49
C SER A 79 -8.74 -8.52 -4.18
N CYS A 80 -9.87 -9.13 -4.51
CA CYS A 80 -10.10 -10.57 -4.39
C CYS A 80 -10.06 -11.19 -5.78
N GLY A 81 -9.21 -12.19 -5.98
CA GLY A 81 -9.05 -12.88 -7.27
C GLY A 81 -10.03 -14.04 -7.49
N LEU A 82 -9.72 -14.87 -8.49
CA LEU A 82 -10.49 -15.99 -9.07
C LEU A 82 -11.40 -15.57 -10.24
N TYR A 83 -11.28 -16.26 -11.38
CA TYR A 83 -12.18 -16.07 -12.52
C TYR A 83 -13.64 -16.31 -12.14
N GLY A 84 -14.52 -15.42 -12.59
CA GLY A 84 -15.96 -15.44 -12.25
C GLY A 84 -16.30 -15.13 -10.79
N LYS A 85 -15.31 -14.74 -9.98
CA LYS A 85 -15.49 -14.33 -8.57
C LYS A 85 -14.68 -13.09 -8.19
N SER A 86 -13.91 -12.55 -9.13
CA SER A 86 -13.03 -11.42 -8.87
C SER A 86 -13.85 -10.20 -8.47
N ARG A 87 -13.41 -9.49 -7.45
CA ARG A 87 -14.12 -8.33 -6.90
C ARG A 87 -13.15 -7.34 -6.26
N LEU A 88 -13.54 -6.07 -6.28
CA LEU A 88 -12.91 -5.00 -5.51
C LEU A 88 -13.84 -4.64 -4.36
N ARG A 89 -13.34 -4.66 -3.13
CA ARG A 89 -14.11 -4.35 -1.92
C ARG A 89 -13.44 -3.29 -1.05
N VAL A 90 -14.25 -2.61 -0.25
CA VAL A 90 -13.79 -1.81 0.89
C VAL A 90 -14.57 -2.21 2.14
N ALA A 91 -13.85 -2.44 3.23
CA ALA A 91 -14.40 -2.84 4.52
C ALA A 91 -13.83 -2.03 5.67
N LYS A 92 -14.54 -1.99 6.80
CA LYS A 92 -13.96 -1.48 8.05
C LYS A 92 -12.93 -2.49 8.56
N LEU A 93 -11.77 -2.00 8.99
CA LEU A 93 -10.79 -2.82 9.72
C LEU A 93 -11.46 -3.41 10.97
N GLU A 94 -12.11 -2.55 11.75
CA GLU A 94 -12.87 -2.96 12.94
C GLU A 94 -14.16 -3.66 12.54
N GLY A 95 -14.28 -4.94 12.89
CA GLY A 95 -15.47 -5.76 12.66
C GLY A 95 -15.61 -6.34 11.25
N GLY A 96 -14.76 -5.97 10.29
CA GLY A 96 -14.70 -6.61 8.96
C GLY A 96 -15.90 -6.33 8.05
N GLU A 97 -16.78 -5.39 8.42
CA GLU A 97 -17.99 -5.06 7.68
C GLU A 97 -17.64 -4.49 6.30
N THR A 98 -18.04 -5.19 5.24
CA THR A 98 -17.97 -4.69 3.86
C THR A 98 -18.90 -3.49 3.70
N LEU A 99 -18.35 -2.35 3.29
CA LEU A 99 -19.09 -1.11 3.05
C LEU A 99 -19.51 -0.97 1.60
N ARG A 100 -18.69 -1.48 0.68
CA ARG A 100 -18.94 -1.47 -0.76
C ARG A 100 -18.11 -2.56 -1.43
N GLU A 101 -18.68 -3.16 -2.48
CA GLU A 101 -17.96 -4.03 -3.39
C GLU A 101 -18.49 -3.87 -4.81
N ILE A 102 -17.66 -4.20 -5.80
CA ILE A 102 -18.05 -4.39 -7.19
C ILE A 102 -17.48 -5.72 -7.69
N GLU A 103 -18.25 -6.40 -8.53
CA GLU A 103 -17.77 -7.57 -9.28
C GLU A 103 -16.93 -7.10 -10.47
N ILE A 104 -15.90 -7.86 -10.79
CA ILE A 104 -15.08 -7.70 -11.99
C ILE A 104 -15.55 -8.73 -13.03
N GLU A 105 -15.60 -8.35 -14.30
CA GLU A 105 -16.08 -9.24 -15.37
C GLU A 105 -15.37 -10.61 -15.32
N ASP A 106 -16.12 -11.70 -15.50
CA ASP A 106 -15.69 -13.10 -15.30
C ASP A 106 -14.37 -13.49 -16.00
N LYS A 107 -14.03 -12.81 -17.09
CA LYS A 107 -12.83 -13.06 -17.89
C LYS A 107 -11.53 -12.53 -17.25
N TYR A 108 -11.63 -11.73 -16.19
CA TYR A 108 -10.49 -11.17 -15.48
C TYR A 108 -10.29 -11.89 -14.15
N PHE A 109 -9.02 -12.17 -13.84
CA PHE A 109 -8.59 -12.56 -12.51
C PHE A 109 -7.97 -11.33 -11.86
N ALA A 110 -8.64 -10.73 -10.87
CA ALA A 110 -8.12 -9.54 -10.19
C ALA A 110 -6.91 -9.87 -9.33
N GLU A 111 -5.89 -9.01 -9.38
CA GLU A 111 -4.60 -9.19 -8.72
C GLU A 111 -4.26 -7.95 -7.86
N GLY A 112 -2.98 -7.59 -7.74
CA GLY A 112 -2.45 -6.53 -6.89
C GLY A 112 -3.21 -5.20 -6.98
N LEU A 113 -3.29 -4.51 -5.84
CA LEU A 113 -4.05 -3.29 -5.65
C LEU A 113 -3.18 -2.27 -4.93
N THR A 114 -3.16 -1.02 -5.41
CA THR A 114 -2.54 0.08 -4.66
C THR A 114 -3.36 1.35 -4.74
N LEU A 115 -3.14 2.26 -3.80
CA LEU A 115 -3.77 3.58 -3.75
C LEU A 115 -2.74 4.68 -4.03
N LEU A 116 -2.96 5.44 -5.11
CA LEU A 116 -2.13 6.59 -5.48
C LEU A 116 -3.04 7.75 -5.88
N ASP A 117 -2.79 8.95 -5.34
CA ASP A 117 -3.55 10.18 -5.67
C ASP A 117 -5.08 10.00 -5.59
N ASN A 118 -5.56 9.34 -4.52
CA ASN A 118 -6.99 9.06 -4.27
C ASN A 118 -7.64 8.07 -5.28
N GLN A 119 -6.83 7.38 -6.08
CA GLN A 119 -7.28 6.39 -7.06
C GLN A 119 -6.69 5.02 -6.76
N LEU A 120 -7.55 4.01 -6.82
CA LEU A 120 -7.15 2.62 -6.72
C LEU A 120 -6.73 2.12 -8.10
N THR A 121 -5.52 1.58 -8.21
CA THR A 121 -5.10 0.83 -9.40
C THR A 121 -5.10 -0.65 -9.07
N MET A 122 -5.79 -1.44 -9.88
CA MET A 122 -5.91 -2.89 -9.69
C MET A 122 -5.41 -3.61 -10.94
N LEU A 123 -4.51 -4.57 -10.75
CA LEU A 123 -3.99 -5.42 -11.81
C LEU A 123 -4.95 -6.58 -12.12
N THR A 124 -4.64 -7.26 -13.22
CA THR A 124 -5.17 -8.57 -13.57
C THR A 124 -4.03 -9.58 -13.74
N TRP A 125 -4.32 -10.87 -13.66
CA TRP A 125 -3.26 -11.88 -13.70
C TRP A 125 -2.61 -12.00 -15.08
N GLN A 126 -3.29 -12.63 -16.04
CA GLN A 126 -2.73 -12.91 -17.37
C GLN A 126 -3.29 -11.97 -18.44
N GLU A 127 -4.26 -11.14 -18.09
CA GLU A 127 -4.98 -10.31 -19.05
C GLU A 127 -4.25 -9.02 -19.42
N GLY A 128 -3.13 -8.69 -18.74
CA GLY A 128 -2.28 -7.55 -19.08
C GLY A 128 -2.99 -6.20 -19.01
N THR A 129 -4.05 -6.10 -18.19
CA THR A 129 -4.93 -4.93 -18.08
C THR A 129 -4.98 -4.45 -16.64
N ALA A 130 -4.74 -3.17 -16.40
CA ALA A 130 -4.97 -2.54 -15.11
C ALA A 130 -6.22 -1.65 -15.17
N PHE A 131 -7.00 -1.67 -14.10
CA PHE A 131 -8.17 -0.82 -13.91
C PHE A 131 -7.86 0.29 -12.90
N ILE A 132 -8.33 1.50 -13.19
CA ILE A 132 -8.23 2.64 -12.28
C ILE A 132 -9.63 3.00 -11.80
N TYR A 133 -9.81 3.03 -10.48
CA TYR A 133 -11.08 3.34 -9.82
C TYR A 133 -10.94 4.55 -8.89
N GLN A 134 -12.00 5.36 -8.78
CA GLN A 134 -12.13 6.29 -7.66
C GLN A 134 -12.37 5.50 -6.37
N LYS A 135 -11.60 5.78 -5.31
CA LYS A 135 -11.69 5.02 -4.06
C LYS A 135 -13.02 5.22 -3.30
N ASP A 136 -13.69 6.35 -3.53
CA ASP A 136 -14.88 6.74 -2.76
C ASP A 136 -16.15 6.01 -3.24
N ASP A 137 -16.21 5.67 -4.53
CA ASP A 137 -17.41 5.09 -5.15
C ASP A 137 -17.17 3.88 -6.06
N PHE A 138 -15.91 3.53 -6.33
CA PHE A 138 -15.49 2.51 -7.31
C PHE A 138 -15.93 2.80 -8.74
N THR A 139 -16.13 4.07 -9.10
CA THR A 139 -16.28 4.46 -10.50
C THR A 139 -14.96 4.23 -11.23
N GLN A 140 -14.98 3.37 -12.26
CA GLN A 140 -13.83 3.16 -13.12
C GLN A 140 -13.55 4.42 -13.95
N THR A 141 -12.36 4.98 -13.83
CA THR A 141 -11.96 6.22 -14.52
C THR A 141 -11.14 5.96 -15.76
N SER A 142 -10.37 4.87 -15.78
CA SER A 142 -9.45 4.54 -16.87
C SER A 142 -9.00 3.08 -16.81
N THR A 143 -8.29 2.67 -17.86
CA THR A 143 -7.54 1.41 -17.94
C THR A 143 -6.22 1.67 -18.65
N PHE A 144 -5.20 0.88 -18.35
CA PHE A 144 -3.99 0.80 -19.17
C PHE A 144 -3.54 -0.65 -19.32
N ASN A 145 -2.69 -0.91 -20.32
CA ASN A 145 -2.13 -2.23 -20.55
C ASN A 145 -0.68 -2.30 -20.07
N TYR A 146 -0.25 -3.49 -19.67
CA TYR A 146 1.14 -3.83 -19.37
C TYR A 146 1.50 -5.16 -20.03
N SER A 147 2.81 -5.46 -20.11
CA SER A 147 3.35 -6.52 -20.99
C SER A 147 3.74 -7.81 -20.27
N THR A 148 3.63 -7.87 -18.94
CA THR A 148 3.94 -9.02 -18.08
C THR A 148 2.64 -9.64 -17.53
N GLU A 149 2.75 -10.70 -16.73
CA GLU A 149 1.68 -10.99 -15.77
C GLU A 149 1.60 -9.86 -14.72
N GLY A 150 0.48 -9.76 -14.00
CA GLY A 150 0.34 -8.87 -12.85
C GLY A 150 0.10 -9.69 -11.59
N TRP A 151 0.93 -9.53 -10.56
CA TRP A 151 0.78 -10.22 -9.28
C TRP A 151 0.57 -9.19 -8.17
N GLY A 152 1.63 -8.62 -7.60
CA GLY A 152 1.53 -7.56 -6.59
C GLY A 152 1.64 -6.16 -7.20
N LEU A 153 1.09 -5.17 -6.50
CA LEU A 153 1.19 -3.75 -6.87
C LEU A 153 1.30 -2.88 -5.63
N THR A 154 2.31 -2.03 -5.55
CA THR A 154 2.42 -0.96 -4.54
C THR A 154 2.88 0.35 -5.19
N THR A 155 3.19 1.37 -4.40
CA THR A 155 3.69 2.66 -4.91
C THR A 155 4.68 3.33 -3.96
N ASP A 156 5.71 3.95 -4.52
CA ASP A 156 6.60 4.86 -3.77
C ASP A 156 6.04 6.29 -3.65
N GLY A 157 4.81 6.51 -4.12
CA GLY A 157 4.14 7.81 -4.21
C GLY A 157 4.37 8.58 -5.50
N ASN A 158 5.25 8.10 -6.39
CA ASN A 158 5.49 8.68 -7.72
C ASN A 158 5.20 7.69 -8.85
N ALA A 159 5.63 6.45 -8.69
CA ALA A 159 5.45 5.36 -9.66
C ALA A 159 4.65 4.21 -9.03
N LEU A 160 4.04 3.40 -9.89
CA LEU A 160 3.51 2.10 -9.49
C LEU A 160 4.66 1.08 -9.53
N ILE A 161 4.68 0.14 -8.60
CA ILE A 161 5.70 -0.92 -8.53
C ILE A 161 4.97 -2.26 -8.62
N LEU A 162 5.22 -3.00 -9.69
CA LEU A 162 4.57 -4.27 -10.00
C LEU A 162 5.54 -5.43 -9.79
N SER A 163 5.03 -6.54 -9.24
CA SER A 163 5.63 -7.87 -9.33
C SER A 163 4.81 -8.74 -10.28
N ASP A 164 5.44 -9.71 -10.91
CA ASP A 164 4.81 -10.63 -11.88
C ASP A 164 5.11 -12.11 -11.58
N GLY A 165 5.53 -12.42 -10.35
CA GLY A 165 5.99 -13.75 -9.96
C GLY A 165 7.41 -14.11 -10.42
N SER A 166 8.06 -13.28 -11.24
CA SER A 166 9.51 -13.40 -11.51
C SER A 166 10.34 -12.85 -10.34
N ASN A 167 11.64 -12.69 -10.56
CA ASN A 167 12.53 -11.98 -9.63
C ASN A 167 12.67 -10.49 -9.98
N THR A 168 11.80 -9.93 -10.82
CA THR A 168 11.89 -8.53 -11.28
C THR A 168 10.74 -7.71 -10.72
N LEU A 169 11.06 -6.51 -10.26
CA LEU A 169 10.11 -5.47 -9.90
C LEU A 169 10.12 -4.39 -10.97
N TYR A 170 8.93 -3.96 -11.40
CA TYR A 170 8.73 -3.05 -12.51
C TYR A 170 8.16 -1.72 -12.00
N TRP A 171 8.87 -0.62 -12.22
CA TRP A 171 8.33 0.71 -11.97
C TRP A 171 7.60 1.18 -13.21
N MET A 172 6.32 1.51 -13.06
CA MET A 172 5.46 1.95 -14.14
C MET A 172 5.00 3.39 -13.92
N ASP A 173 4.93 4.14 -15.01
CA ASP A 173 4.25 5.44 -15.01
C ASP A 173 2.74 5.22 -14.71
N PRO A 174 2.18 5.86 -13.66
CA PRO A 174 0.83 5.59 -13.18
C PRO A 174 -0.28 6.00 -14.16
N LYS A 175 0.04 6.77 -15.20
CA LYS A 175 -0.94 7.25 -16.19
C LYS A 175 -0.96 6.40 -17.45
N SER A 176 0.20 5.95 -17.90
CA SER A 176 0.36 5.24 -19.17
C SER A 176 0.58 3.74 -19.01
N GLY A 177 0.99 3.27 -17.82
CA GLY A 177 1.37 1.87 -17.59
C GLY A 177 2.73 1.49 -18.17
N LEU A 178 3.47 2.45 -18.74
CA LEU A 178 4.77 2.18 -19.33
C LEU A 178 5.80 1.92 -18.23
N VAL A 179 6.54 0.81 -18.37
CA VAL A 179 7.69 0.51 -17.51
C VAL A 179 8.78 1.55 -17.76
N VAL A 180 9.21 2.22 -16.70
CA VAL A 180 10.27 3.25 -16.71
C VAL A 180 11.55 2.79 -16.03
N ASN A 181 11.47 1.76 -15.18
CA ASN A 181 12.61 1.15 -14.53
C ASN A 181 12.30 -0.31 -14.15
N GLU A 182 13.34 -1.13 -14.03
CA GLU A 182 13.26 -2.53 -13.60
C GLU A 182 14.39 -2.82 -12.61
N VAL A 183 14.08 -3.60 -11.57
CA VAL A 183 15.06 -4.01 -10.55
C VAL A 183 14.95 -5.51 -10.31
N HIS A 184 16.09 -6.21 -10.37
CA HIS A 184 16.14 -7.64 -10.10
C HIS A 184 16.40 -7.89 -8.61
N VAL A 185 15.48 -8.59 -7.97
CA VAL A 185 15.55 -8.97 -6.56
C VAL A 185 16.50 -10.13 -6.37
N THR A 186 17.42 -9.97 -5.42
CA THR A 186 18.41 -11.01 -5.07
C THR A 186 18.60 -11.14 -3.57
N LEU A 187 18.84 -12.36 -3.11
CA LEU A 187 19.28 -12.67 -1.76
C LEU A 187 20.70 -13.25 -1.84
N GLU A 188 21.66 -12.56 -1.23
CA GLU A 188 23.08 -12.95 -1.28
C GLU A 188 23.58 -13.17 -2.72
N GLY A 189 23.10 -12.34 -3.66
CA GLY A 189 23.43 -12.40 -5.09
C GLY A 189 22.66 -13.46 -5.90
N ASN A 190 21.80 -14.26 -5.27
CA ASN A 190 20.95 -15.25 -5.95
C ASN A 190 19.56 -14.66 -6.25
N PRO A 191 19.04 -14.77 -7.49
CA PRO A 191 17.68 -14.34 -7.82
C PRO A 191 16.62 -15.01 -6.92
N ILE A 192 15.66 -14.23 -6.43
CA ILE A 192 14.49 -14.74 -5.71
C ILE A 192 13.24 -14.47 -6.54
N SER A 193 12.59 -15.55 -7.01
CA SER A 193 11.33 -15.48 -7.76
C SER A 193 10.12 -15.70 -6.86
N MET A 194 8.93 -15.73 -7.47
CA MET A 194 7.64 -15.85 -6.81
C MET A 194 7.29 -14.69 -5.90
N LEU A 195 7.80 -13.49 -6.24
CA LEU A 195 7.37 -12.24 -5.63
C LEU A 195 5.88 -12.03 -5.95
N ASN A 196 5.07 -11.91 -4.91
CA ASN A 196 3.62 -11.77 -5.02
C ASN A 196 3.21 -10.39 -4.50
N GLU A 197 2.25 -10.31 -3.60
CA GLU A 197 1.76 -9.05 -3.05
C GLU A 197 2.88 -8.18 -2.45
N LEU A 198 2.75 -6.86 -2.63
CA LEU A 198 3.77 -5.86 -2.33
C LEU A 198 3.21 -4.76 -1.43
N GLU A 199 4.04 -4.21 -0.55
CA GLU A 199 3.74 -2.98 0.17
C GLU A 199 4.98 -2.09 0.34
N PHE A 200 4.84 -0.78 0.13
CA PHE A 200 5.94 0.19 0.26
C PHE A 200 5.94 0.81 1.65
N VAL A 201 6.95 0.44 2.47
CA VAL A 201 7.02 0.77 3.89
C VAL A 201 8.33 1.45 4.20
N ASN A 202 8.28 2.65 4.79
CA ASN A 202 9.46 3.42 5.21
C ASN A 202 10.58 3.56 4.14
N GLY A 203 10.24 3.56 2.85
CA GLY A 203 11.22 3.68 1.75
C GLY A 203 11.73 2.35 1.20
N GLU A 204 11.26 1.22 1.72
CA GLU A 204 11.61 -0.14 1.30
C GLU A 204 10.37 -0.89 0.79
N ILE A 205 10.58 -2.01 0.09
CA ILE A 205 9.50 -2.85 -0.42
C ILE A 205 9.38 -4.09 0.45
N LEU A 206 8.20 -4.34 0.98
CA LEU A 206 7.81 -5.63 1.51
C LEU A 206 7.17 -6.46 0.39
N ALA A 207 7.54 -7.73 0.27
CA ALA A 207 6.98 -8.62 -0.74
C ALA A 207 6.67 -9.99 -0.15
N ASN A 208 5.44 -10.48 -0.31
CA ASN A 208 5.13 -11.89 -0.08
C ASN A 208 5.89 -12.76 -1.08
N VAL A 209 6.34 -13.94 -0.64
CA VAL A 209 6.87 -14.98 -1.54
C VAL A 209 5.84 -16.10 -1.64
N TYR A 210 5.27 -16.29 -2.83
CA TYR A 210 4.15 -17.20 -3.03
C TYR A 210 4.47 -18.64 -2.61
N LEU A 211 3.51 -19.29 -1.96
CA LEU A 211 3.61 -20.63 -1.36
C LEU A 211 4.57 -20.75 -0.16
N THR A 212 4.97 -19.63 0.43
CA THR A 212 5.77 -19.60 1.66
C THR A 212 5.11 -18.74 2.72
N ASP A 213 5.57 -18.85 3.96
CA ASP A 213 5.19 -17.97 5.06
C ASP A 213 6.19 -16.80 5.21
N THR A 214 6.84 -16.38 4.13
CA THR A 214 7.92 -15.38 4.15
C THR A 214 7.48 -14.06 3.52
N ILE A 215 7.84 -12.96 4.17
CA ILE A 215 7.90 -11.62 3.56
C ILE A 215 9.37 -11.23 3.40
N LEU A 216 9.74 -10.71 2.23
CA LEU A 216 11.05 -10.11 1.98
C LEU A 216 10.98 -8.61 2.19
N ARG A 217 12.01 -8.06 2.84
CA ARG A 217 12.28 -6.63 2.86
C ARG A 217 13.36 -6.32 1.83
N ILE A 218 13.06 -5.51 0.84
CA ILE A 218 13.86 -5.31 -0.36
C ILE A 218 14.26 -3.85 -0.47
N ASP A 219 15.55 -3.61 -0.71
CA ASP A 219 16.04 -2.29 -1.10
C ASP A 219 15.57 -1.97 -2.54
N PRO A 220 14.80 -0.90 -2.75
CA PRO A 220 14.21 -0.61 -4.07
C PRO A 220 15.25 -0.15 -5.10
N GLY A 221 16.43 0.33 -4.67
CA GLY A 221 17.46 0.83 -5.59
C GLY A 221 18.32 -0.27 -6.20
N SER A 222 18.66 -1.28 -5.39
CA SER A 222 19.57 -2.38 -5.75
C SER A 222 18.87 -3.71 -5.98
N GLY A 223 17.69 -3.92 -5.40
CA GLY A 223 17.00 -5.21 -5.36
C GLY A 223 17.56 -6.18 -4.31
N GLU A 224 18.51 -5.75 -3.47
CA GLU A 224 19.03 -6.60 -2.41
C GLU A 224 17.96 -6.87 -1.34
N VAL A 225 17.75 -8.15 -1.02
CA VAL A 225 16.95 -8.55 0.13
C VAL A 225 17.72 -8.23 1.41
N LEU A 226 17.21 -7.27 2.16
CA LEU A 226 17.79 -6.79 3.40
C LEU A 226 17.38 -7.65 4.61
N THR A 227 16.16 -8.20 4.58
CA THR A 227 15.62 -9.03 5.66
C THR A 227 14.67 -10.08 5.10
N GLN A 228 14.77 -11.31 5.63
CA GLN A 228 13.72 -12.32 5.50
C GLN A 228 12.89 -12.33 6.78
N ILE A 229 11.61 -12.04 6.66
CA ILE A 229 10.64 -12.00 7.76
C ILE A 229 9.85 -13.32 7.74
N ASP A 230 10.05 -14.14 8.76
CA ASP A 230 9.38 -15.43 8.92
C ASP A 230 8.05 -15.25 9.65
N LEU A 231 6.94 -15.48 8.94
CA LEU A 231 5.56 -15.44 9.43
C LEU A 231 4.97 -16.85 9.68
N SER A 232 5.81 -17.88 9.74
CA SER A 232 5.38 -19.24 10.05
C SER A 232 4.48 -19.26 11.28
N GLY A 233 3.37 -20.00 11.19
CA GLY A 233 2.40 -20.13 12.27
C GLY A 233 1.20 -19.19 12.21
N LEU A 234 1.19 -18.16 11.35
CA LEU A 234 0.02 -17.28 11.18
C LEU A 234 -1.14 -17.96 10.45
N MET A 235 -0.84 -18.91 9.54
CA MET A 235 -1.83 -19.56 8.70
C MET A 235 -2.89 -20.29 9.54
N PRO A 236 -4.19 -19.96 9.39
CA PRO A 236 -5.25 -20.63 10.12
C PRO A 236 -5.31 -22.12 9.78
N ASP A 237 -5.68 -22.95 10.76
CA ASP A 237 -5.74 -24.41 10.60
C ASP A 237 -6.66 -24.84 9.46
N ALA A 238 -7.73 -24.10 9.22
CA ALA A 238 -8.70 -24.36 8.14
C ALA A 238 -8.08 -24.21 6.73
N ASN A 239 -7.01 -23.42 6.59
CA ASN A 239 -6.36 -23.15 5.31
C ASN A 239 -5.15 -24.07 5.05
N LYS A 240 -4.53 -24.64 6.09
CA LYS A 240 -3.31 -25.49 5.98
C LYS A 240 -3.43 -26.67 5.00
N ALA A 241 -4.63 -27.24 4.85
CA ALA A 241 -4.87 -28.37 3.96
C ALA A 241 -5.24 -27.97 2.52
N LYS A 242 -5.44 -26.68 2.25
CA LYS A 242 -5.97 -26.17 0.99
C LYS A 242 -4.87 -25.53 0.17
N LEU A 243 -4.57 -26.13 -0.97
CA LEU A 243 -3.55 -25.64 -1.88
C LEU A 243 -3.92 -24.25 -2.41
N GLY A 244 -3.01 -23.28 -2.27
CA GLY A 244 -3.18 -21.91 -2.78
C GLY A 244 -3.81 -20.92 -1.80
N GLU A 245 -4.46 -21.37 -0.72
CA GLU A 245 -5.00 -20.50 0.35
C GLU A 245 -3.90 -20.06 1.35
N VAL A 246 -2.84 -19.47 0.81
CA VAL A 246 -1.59 -19.14 1.50
C VAL A 246 -1.56 -17.69 1.99
N LEU A 247 -0.54 -17.37 2.79
CA LEU A 247 -0.17 -15.99 3.16
C LEU A 247 -0.06 -15.12 1.89
N ASN A 248 -0.81 -14.02 1.85
CA ASN A 248 -0.78 -13.02 0.78
C ASN A 248 -1.61 -11.79 1.18
N GLY A 249 -1.05 -10.59 1.06
CA GLY A 249 -1.69 -9.33 1.45
C GLY A 249 -0.95 -8.67 2.61
N ILE A 250 -0.43 -7.47 2.36
CA ILE A 250 0.35 -6.65 3.30
C ILE A 250 -0.20 -5.23 3.20
N ALA A 251 -0.54 -4.61 4.33
CA ALA A 251 -1.01 -3.23 4.32
C ALA A 251 -0.38 -2.39 5.43
N TRP A 252 -0.09 -1.13 5.13
CA TRP A 252 0.64 -0.23 6.00
C TRP A 252 -0.19 0.99 6.46
N ASP A 253 -0.35 1.14 7.78
CA ASP A 253 -0.81 2.39 8.38
C ASP A 253 0.38 3.32 8.63
N LYS A 254 0.76 4.07 7.60
CA LYS A 254 1.82 5.10 7.64
C LYS A 254 1.67 6.10 8.79
N LYS A 255 0.44 6.39 9.24
CA LYS A 255 0.19 7.42 10.24
C LYS A 255 0.48 6.92 11.65
N THR A 256 0.17 5.66 11.94
CA THR A 256 0.27 5.11 13.31
C THR A 256 1.32 4.03 13.47
N GLY A 257 1.88 3.53 12.38
CA GLY A 257 2.96 2.57 12.42
C GLY A 257 2.50 1.12 12.48
N ARG A 258 1.31 0.80 11.97
CA ARG A 258 0.72 -0.54 12.06
C ARG A 258 0.86 -1.30 10.75
N LEU A 259 1.33 -2.54 10.83
CA LEU A 259 1.46 -3.44 9.70
C LEU A 259 0.40 -4.53 9.80
N PHE A 260 -0.33 -4.75 8.72
CA PHE A 260 -1.38 -5.75 8.63
C PHE A 260 -1.01 -6.83 7.62
N VAL A 261 -1.31 -8.08 7.95
CA VAL A 261 -1.10 -9.23 7.06
C VAL A 261 -2.30 -10.17 7.10
N THR A 262 -2.60 -10.79 5.97
CA THR A 262 -3.68 -11.78 5.83
C THR A 262 -3.27 -12.87 4.83
N GLY A 263 -4.23 -13.67 4.38
CA GLY A 263 -4.02 -14.63 3.31
C GLY A 263 -5.28 -14.91 2.52
N LYS A 264 -5.09 -15.66 1.44
CA LYS A 264 -6.15 -16.08 0.52
C LYS A 264 -7.17 -16.92 1.26
N ASN A 265 -8.41 -16.43 1.34
CA ASN A 265 -9.54 -17.05 2.06
C ASN A 265 -9.30 -17.27 3.55
N TRP A 266 -8.43 -16.47 4.18
CA TRP A 266 -8.30 -16.48 5.64
C TRP A 266 -9.51 -15.77 6.25
N ASP A 267 -10.03 -16.27 7.37
CA ASP A 267 -11.11 -15.63 8.14
C ASP A 267 -10.58 -14.58 9.14
N VAL A 268 -9.27 -14.37 9.15
CA VAL A 268 -8.55 -13.47 10.06
C VAL A 268 -7.53 -12.62 9.32
N LEU A 269 -7.39 -11.37 9.79
CA LEU A 269 -6.32 -10.45 9.44
C LEU A 269 -5.56 -10.10 10.72
N TYR A 270 -4.24 -10.14 10.67
CA TYR A 270 -3.37 -9.89 11.80
C TYR A 270 -2.76 -8.50 11.70
N GLU A 271 -2.79 -7.74 12.80
CA GLU A 271 -1.83 -6.65 13.01
C GLU A 271 -0.60 -7.23 13.69
N ILE A 272 0.55 -7.01 13.09
CA ILE A 272 1.82 -7.56 13.56
C ILE A 272 2.83 -6.45 13.85
N GLN A 273 3.69 -6.72 14.82
CA GLN A 273 4.91 -5.99 15.05
C GLN A 273 6.08 -6.84 14.58
N LEU A 274 6.97 -6.28 13.75
CA LEU A 274 8.18 -6.96 13.33
C LEU A 274 9.22 -6.93 14.46
N VAL A 275 9.86 -8.07 14.70
CA VAL A 275 10.92 -8.22 15.72
C VAL A 275 12.14 -8.92 15.13
N PRO A 276 13.36 -8.61 15.58
CA PRO A 276 14.54 -9.38 15.16
C PRO A 276 14.40 -10.87 15.50
N ALA A 277 14.90 -11.75 14.63
CA ALA A 277 14.90 -13.17 14.94
C ALA A 277 15.79 -13.45 16.17
N ILE A 278 15.30 -14.27 17.10
CA ILE A 278 16.10 -14.70 18.25
C ILE A 278 17.23 -15.61 17.74
N PRO A 279 18.50 -15.39 18.16
CA PRO A 279 19.65 -16.22 17.77
C PRO A 279 19.52 -17.71 18.08
#